data_AF-A0A9D8IU04-F1
#
_entry.id   AF-A0A9D8IU04-F1
#
_cell.length_a   1.000
_cell.length_b   1.000
_cell.length_c   1.000
_cell.angle_alpha   90.00
_cell.angle_beta   90.00
_cell.angle_gamma   90.00
#
_symmetry.space_group_name_H-M   'P 1'
#
loop_
_entity.id
_entity.type
_entity.pdbx_description
1 polymer ?
#
loop_
_entity_poly.entity_id
_entity_poly.type
_entity_poly.pdbx_seq_one_letter_code
_entity_poly.pdbx_strand_id
1 'polypeptide(L)'
;MLRVFTLLLICATLSFGQSKGHAVGYEIVKNPLGKLILKISVEVPDAGLHLGISLYPPNASNLLNEGVHYSFPIKPGIFVKELEINSKFEKGTFEAAVWSGKLTKEQCAPDDPVCQKLGFKHTGMASYLWGYLQTR
;
A
#
# COMPACT_ATOMS: atom_id res chain seq x y z
N MET A 1 -57.08 -29.54 22.41
CA MET A 1 -56.53 -28.17 22.35
C MET A 1 -55.06 -28.27 21.99
N LEU A 2 -54.71 -28.10 20.71
CA LEU A 2 -53.34 -28.22 20.20
C LEU A 2 -52.77 -26.80 20.05
N ARG A 3 -51.82 -26.41 20.91
CA ARG A 3 -51.13 -25.11 20.82
C ARG A 3 -49.94 -25.25 19.89
N VAL A 4 -50.07 -24.72 18.67
CA VAL A 4 -48.96 -24.54 17.73
C VAL A 4 -48.15 -23.35 18.22
N PHE A 5 -46.98 -23.63 18.81
CA PHE A 5 -45.96 -22.63 19.11
C PHE A 5 -45.17 -22.36 17.83
N THR A 6 -45.54 -21.31 17.10
CA THR A 6 -44.77 -20.82 15.96
C THR A 6 -43.50 -20.15 16.50
N LEU A 7 -42.38 -20.85 16.46
CA LEU A 7 -41.06 -20.25 16.65
C LEU A 7 -40.77 -19.37 15.42
N LEU A 8 -40.92 -18.05 15.58
CA LEU A 8 -40.34 -17.09 14.64
C LEU A 8 -38.82 -17.12 14.81
N LEU A 9 -38.15 -17.85 13.91
CA LEU A 9 -36.70 -17.80 13.76
C LEU A 9 -36.35 -16.46 13.11
N ILE A 10 -36.12 -15.42 13.93
CA ILE A 10 -35.56 -14.15 13.46
C ILE A 10 -34.10 -14.44 13.09
N CYS A 11 -33.88 -14.80 11.83
CA CYS A 11 -32.55 -14.84 11.25
C CYS A 11 -32.08 -13.39 11.14
N ALA A 12 -31.40 -12.89 12.17
CA ALA A 12 -30.69 -11.64 12.11
C ALA A 12 -29.59 -11.77 11.04
N THR A 13 -29.90 -11.34 9.82
CA THR A 13 -28.91 -11.16 8.78
C THR A 13 -27.98 -10.06 9.24
N LEU A 14 -26.83 -10.45 9.79
CA LEU A 14 -25.66 -9.58 9.92
C LEU A 14 -25.25 -9.18 8.50
N SER A 15 -25.86 -8.12 7.98
CA SER A 15 -25.34 -7.40 6.84
C SER A 15 -24.08 -6.68 7.31
N PHE A 16 -22.96 -7.40 7.35
CA PHE A 16 -21.66 -6.75 7.26
C PHE A 16 -21.68 -6.04 5.92
N GLY A 17 -21.93 -4.72 5.96
CA GLY A 17 -21.58 -3.86 4.85
C GLY A 17 -20.09 -4.03 4.64
N GLN A 18 -19.71 -4.90 3.69
CA GLN A 18 -18.39 -4.86 3.11
C GLN A 18 -18.29 -3.45 2.54
N SER A 19 -17.65 -2.55 3.28
CA SER A 19 -17.08 -1.39 2.63
C SER A 19 -16.27 -1.97 1.48
N LYS A 20 -16.43 -1.43 0.27
CA LYS A 20 -15.56 -1.70 -0.87
C LYS A 20 -14.17 -1.14 -0.54
N GLY A 21 -13.54 -1.70 0.49
CA GLY A 21 -12.32 -1.24 1.08
C GLY A 21 -11.14 -1.70 0.24
N HIS A 22 -10.12 -0.87 0.16
CA HIS A 22 -8.84 -1.28 -0.38
C HIS A 22 -8.19 -2.24 0.61
N ALA A 23 -7.86 -3.45 0.17
CA ALA A 23 -7.04 -4.35 0.97
C ALA A 23 -5.58 -4.17 0.54
N VAL A 24 -4.70 -3.92 1.50
CA VAL A 24 -3.25 -3.84 1.24
C VAL A 24 -2.54 -4.79 2.18
N GLY A 25 -1.72 -5.67 1.61
CA GLY A 25 -0.87 -6.60 2.35
C GLY A 25 0.56 -6.54 1.84
N TYR A 26 1.49 -7.02 2.67
CA TYR A 26 2.87 -7.18 2.27
C TYR A 26 3.46 -8.49 2.77
N GLU A 27 4.48 -8.95 2.06
CA GLU A 27 5.31 -10.08 2.43
C GLU A 27 6.77 -9.73 2.16
N ILE A 28 7.67 -10.20 3.03
CA ILE A 28 9.11 -10.07 2.84
C ILE A 28 9.71 -11.45 2.82
N VAL A 29 10.30 -11.81 1.68
CA VAL A 29 10.88 -13.15 1.44
C VAL A 29 12.30 -13.02 0.94
N LYS A 30 13.03 -14.13 0.91
CA LYS A 30 14.29 -14.23 0.17
C LYS A 30 14.08 -15.08 -1.07
N ASN A 31 14.62 -14.62 -2.19
CA ASN A 31 14.66 -15.44 -3.40
C ASN A 31 15.73 -16.56 -3.25
N PRO A 32 15.83 -17.53 -4.18
CA PRO A 32 16.82 -18.60 -4.12
C PRO A 32 18.29 -18.13 -4.11
N LEU A 33 18.56 -16.89 -4.52
CA LEU A 33 19.88 -16.27 -4.47
C LEU A 33 20.15 -15.53 -3.14
N GLY A 34 19.25 -15.66 -2.17
CA GLY A 34 19.35 -15.02 -0.85
C GLY A 34 19.00 -13.53 -0.83
N LYS A 35 18.58 -12.95 -1.96
CA LYS A 35 18.22 -11.53 -2.03
C LYS A 35 16.84 -11.29 -1.42
N LEU A 36 16.72 -10.21 -0.67
CA LEU A 36 15.48 -9.80 -0.03
C LEU A 36 14.49 -9.25 -1.07
N ILE A 37 13.25 -9.74 -1.06
CA ILE A 37 12.17 -9.31 -1.95
C ILE A 37 11.03 -8.76 -1.07
N LEU A 38 10.59 -7.54 -1.37
CA LEU A 38 9.34 -6.99 -0.84
C LEU A 38 8.22 -7.22 -1.85
N LYS A 39 7.17 -7.92 -1.44
CA LYS A 39 5.97 -8.15 -2.23
C LYS A 39 4.81 -7.38 -1.61
N ILE A 40 4.26 -6.42 -2.35
CA ILE A 40 3.05 -5.68 -1.97
C ILE A 40 1.87 -6.21 -2.78
N SER A 41 0.79 -6.57 -2.11
CA SER A 41 -0.47 -6.96 -2.75
C SER A 41 -1.54 -5.93 -2.42
N VAL A 42 -2.25 -5.47 -3.43
CA VAL A 42 -3.34 -4.49 -3.32
C VAL A 42 -4.56 -5.04 -4.03
N GLU A 43 -5.71 -5.07 -3.37
CA GLU A 43 -6.99 -5.30 -4.02
C GLU A 43 -7.77 -3.98 -4.06
N VAL A 44 -8.11 -3.53 -5.27
CA VAL A 44 -8.85 -2.28 -5.45
C VAL A 44 -10.06 -2.48 -6.37
N PRO A 45 -11.22 -1.87 -6.04
CA PRO A 45 -12.41 -1.95 -6.87
C PRO A 45 -12.32 -1.06 -8.12
N ASP A 46 -11.57 0.05 -8.04
CA ASP A 46 -11.61 1.14 -9.01
C ASP A 46 -10.26 1.37 -9.71
N ALA A 47 -10.32 1.98 -10.90
CA ALA A 47 -9.15 2.39 -11.67
C ALA A 47 -8.64 3.77 -11.24
N GLY A 48 -7.42 4.13 -11.67
CA GLY A 48 -6.86 5.47 -11.46
C GLY A 48 -6.12 5.64 -10.13
N LEU A 49 -6.04 4.60 -9.32
CA LEU A 49 -5.25 4.61 -8.09
C LEU A 49 -3.76 4.39 -8.37
N HIS A 50 -2.92 4.84 -7.43
CA HIS A 50 -1.47 4.69 -7.49
C HIS A 50 -0.96 3.99 -6.23
N LEU A 51 -0.02 3.06 -6.40
CA LEU A 51 0.76 2.49 -5.30
C LEU A 51 2.06 3.29 -5.19
N GLY A 52 2.22 4.02 -4.09
CA GLY A 52 3.48 4.60 -3.67
C GLY A 52 4.25 3.61 -2.81
N ILE A 53 5.54 3.43 -3.06
CA ILE A 53 6.44 2.65 -2.18
C ILE A 53 7.69 3.47 -1.93
N SER A 54 8.05 3.65 -0.67
CA SER A 54 9.30 4.28 -0.25
C SER A 54 10.16 3.28 0.49
N LEU A 55 11.44 3.20 0.14
CA LEU A 55 12.44 2.38 0.83
C LEU A 55 13.43 3.31 1.52
N TYR A 56 13.73 3.04 2.80
CA TYR A 56 14.61 3.86 3.62
C TYR A 56 15.77 3.04 4.15
N PRO A 57 17.03 3.54 4.05
CA PRO A 57 18.16 2.85 4.63
C PRO A 57 18.08 2.86 6.17
N PRO A 58 18.84 1.99 6.85
CA PRO A 58 19.00 2.09 8.29
C PRO A 58 19.47 3.50 8.70
N ASN A 59 18.88 4.04 9.77
CA ASN A 59 19.23 5.35 10.34
C ASN A 59 18.96 6.57 9.44
N ALA A 60 18.10 6.44 8.42
CA ALA A 60 17.71 7.58 7.59
C ALA A 60 17.15 8.71 8.47
N SER A 61 17.73 9.91 8.31
CA SER A 61 17.33 11.11 9.06
C SER A 61 16.48 12.05 8.20
N ASN A 62 16.69 12.01 6.89
CA ASN A 62 15.95 12.75 5.87
C ASN A 62 15.32 11.77 4.88
N LEU A 63 14.10 11.33 5.19
CA LEU A 63 13.38 10.30 4.43
C LEU A 63 13.20 10.67 2.95
N LEU A 64 12.97 11.94 2.63
CA LEU A 64 12.78 12.41 1.25
C LEU A 64 14.06 12.34 0.40
N ASN A 65 15.23 12.56 1.03
CA ASN A 65 16.50 12.63 0.30
C ASN A 65 17.26 11.31 0.31
N GLU A 66 17.16 10.56 1.39
CA GLU A 66 17.88 9.30 1.59
C GLU A 66 17.05 8.08 1.12
N GLY A 67 15.73 8.25 1.03
CA GLY A 67 14.83 7.23 0.52
C GLY A 67 14.88 7.06 -0.99
N VAL A 68 14.39 5.92 -1.46
CA VAL A 68 14.01 5.75 -2.87
C VAL A 68 12.51 5.55 -2.95
N HIS A 69 11.86 6.35 -3.81
CA HIS A 69 10.42 6.47 -3.89
C HIS A 69 9.94 6.01 -5.26
N TYR A 70 9.01 5.07 -5.25
CA TYR A 70 8.37 4.49 -6.43
C TYR A 70 6.91 4.90 -6.49
N SER A 71 6.38 4.96 -7.72
CA SER A 71 4.97 5.18 -7.98
C SER A 71 4.52 4.28 -9.12
N PHE A 72 3.57 3.40 -8.85
CA PHE A 72 3.00 2.48 -9.84
C PHE A 72 1.52 2.76 -10.05
N PRO A 73 1.03 2.89 -11.29
CA PRO A 73 -0.42 2.91 -11.52
C PRO A 73 -1.00 1.52 -11.21
N ILE A 74 -2.11 1.50 -10.47
CA ILE A 74 -2.82 0.28 -10.09
C ILE A 74 -3.97 0.05 -11.08
N LYS A 75 -4.11 -1.19 -11.55
CA LYS A 75 -5.28 -1.62 -12.33
C LYS A 75 -6.34 -2.20 -11.37
N PRO A 76 -7.65 -2.09 -11.69
CA PRO A 76 -8.70 -2.74 -10.92
C PRO A 76 -8.46 -4.24 -10.70
N GLY A 77 -8.88 -4.74 -9.54
CA GLY A 77 -8.69 -6.13 -9.11
C GLY A 77 -7.46 -6.29 -8.20
N ILE A 78 -6.87 -7.48 -8.25
CA ILE A 78 -5.66 -7.81 -7.46
C ILE A 78 -4.42 -7.36 -8.23
N PHE A 79 -3.68 -6.43 -7.65
CA PHE A 79 -2.40 -5.94 -8.13
C PHE A 79 -1.28 -6.40 -7.20
N VAL A 80 -0.24 -7.02 -7.75
CA VAL A 80 0.92 -7.47 -6.99
C VAL A 80 2.17 -6.80 -7.54
N LYS A 81 2.95 -6.19 -6.65
CA LYS A 81 4.25 -5.61 -6.99
C LYS A 81 5.36 -6.23 -6.16
N GLU A 82 6.35 -6.77 -6.86
CA GLU A 82 7.59 -7.29 -6.26
C GLU A 82 8.73 -6.31 -6.52
N LEU A 83 9.51 -6.04 -5.47
CA LEU A 83 10.72 -5.24 -5.50
C LEU A 83 11.87 -6.05 -4.91
N GLU A 84 12.93 -6.26 -5.70
CA GLU A 84 14.20 -6.71 -5.16
C GLU A 84 14.83 -5.57 -4.35
N ILE A 85 15.13 -5.85 -3.09
CA ILE A 85 15.67 -4.87 -2.16
C ILE A 85 17.19 -4.84 -2.30
N ASN A 86 17.72 -3.68 -2.64
CA ASN A 86 19.16 -3.45 -2.69
C ASN A 86 19.75 -3.56 -1.27
N SER A 87 20.98 -4.08 -1.17
CA SER A 87 21.69 -4.28 0.10
C SER A 87 21.78 -3.02 0.97
N LYS A 88 21.80 -1.82 0.37
CA LYS A 88 21.79 -0.55 1.11
C LYS A 88 20.53 -0.31 1.96
N PHE A 89 19.44 -1.00 1.66
CA PHE A 89 18.16 -0.90 2.36
C PHE A 89 17.89 -2.09 3.29
N GLU A 90 18.74 -3.11 3.30
CA GLU A 90 18.59 -4.22 4.23
C GLU A 90 18.64 -3.71 5.68
N LYS A 91 17.77 -4.26 6.53
CA LYS A 91 17.55 -3.80 7.92
C LYS A 91 17.01 -2.37 8.02
N GLY A 92 16.66 -1.75 6.90
CA GLY A 92 15.97 -0.47 6.84
C GLY A 92 14.47 -0.63 7.06
N THR A 93 13.72 0.35 6.60
CA THR A 93 12.25 0.34 6.65
C THR A 93 11.67 0.64 5.28
N PHE A 94 10.39 0.35 5.12
CA PHE A 94 9.64 0.78 3.96
C PHE A 94 8.28 1.34 4.38
N GLU A 95 7.73 2.16 3.50
CA GLU A 95 6.34 2.60 3.52
C GLU A 95 5.70 2.24 2.20
N ALA A 96 4.43 1.84 2.22
CA ALA A 96 3.62 1.66 1.03
C ALA A 96 2.23 2.23 1.25
N ALA A 97 1.70 2.93 0.25
CA ALA A 97 0.38 3.53 0.33
C ALA A 97 -0.34 3.52 -1.02
N VAL A 98 -1.66 3.38 -0.96
CA VAL A 98 -2.54 3.56 -2.11
C VAL A 98 -3.03 5.00 -2.11
N TRP A 99 -2.95 5.64 -3.26
CA TRP A 99 -3.26 7.04 -3.46
C TRP A 99 -4.30 7.20 -4.55
N SER A 100 -5.22 8.14 -4.34
CA SER A 100 -6.28 8.47 -5.30
C SER A 100 -5.77 9.26 -6.49
N GLY A 101 -4.60 9.88 -6.37
CA GLY A 101 -4.02 10.67 -7.45
C GLY A 101 -2.51 10.86 -7.35
N LYS A 102 -1.94 11.33 -8.46
CA LYS A 102 -0.54 11.72 -8.60
C LYS A 102 -0.48 13.03 -9.38
N LEU A 103 0.03 14.07 -8.74
CA LEU A 103 0.37 15.33 -9.40
C LEU A 103 1.72 15.18 -10.10
N THR A 104 1.78 15.57 -11.37
CA THR A 104 3.06 15.74 -12.08
C THR A 104 3.75 17.03 -11.64
N LYS A 105 5.04 17.19 -11.98
CA LYS A 105 5.82 18.37 -11.63
C LYS A 105 5.14 19.69 -12.04
N GLU A 106 4.49 19.70 -13.21
CA GLU A 106 3.80 20.88 -13.77
C GLU A 106 2.52 21.24 -13.01
N GLN A 107 1.96 20.27 -12.28
CA GLN A 107 0.73 20.44 -11.49
C GLN A 107 1.02 20.83 -10.03
N CYS A 108 2.28 20.77 -9.60
CA CYS A 108 2.67 21.12 -8.24
C CYS A 108 2.92 22.62 -8.07
N ALA A 109 2.85 23.09 -6.83
CA ALA A 109 3.38 24.41 -6.49
C ALA A 109 4.88 24.48 -6.84
N PRO A 110 5.39 25.60 -7.40
CA PRO A 110 6.79 25.71 -7.84
C PRO A 110 7.83 25.44 -6.74
N ASP A 111 7.47 25.68 -5.49
CA ASP A 111 8.30 25.54 -4.28
C ASP A 111 8.03 24.24 -3.51
N ASP A 112 7.21 23.32 -4.03
CA ASP A 112 6.94 22.04 -3.35
C ASP A 112 8.21 21.16 -3.35
N PRO A 113 8.81 20.90 -2.18
CA PRO A 113 10.10 20.21 -2.09
C PRO A 113 10.01 18.75 -2.55
N VAL A 114 8.84 18.12 -2.40
CA VAL A 114 8.62 16.73 -2.82
C VAL A 114 8.57 16.67 -4.34
N CYS A 115 7.80 17.56 -4.99
CA CYS A 115 7.74 17.58 -6.45
C CYS A 115 9.07 18.00 -7.09
N GLN A 116 9.80 18.94 -6.49
CA GLN A 116 11.14 19.30 -6.97
C GLN A 116 12.10 18.11 -6.93
N LYS A 117 12.02 17.30 -5.86
CA LYS A 117 12.89 16.13 -5.67
C LYS A 117 12.48 14.93 -6.53
N LEU A 118 11.20 14.60 -6.56
CA LEU A 118 10.69 13.35 -7.14
C LEU A 118 10.09 13.52 -8.54
N GLY A 119 9.81 14.76 -8.95
CA GLY A 119 9.08 15.07 -10.18
C GLY A 119 7.57 14.79 -10.09
N PHE A 120 7.07 14.43 -8.90
CA PHE A 120 5.65 14.19 -8.65
C PHE A 120 5.32 14.29 -7.15
N LYS A 121 4.01 14.33 -6.84
CA LYS A 121 3.49 14.19 -5.48
C LYS A 121 2.18 13.40 -5.48
N HIS A 122 2.05 12.45 -4.56
CA HIS A 122 0.80 11.72 -4.40
C HIS A 122 -0.25 12.51 -3.59
N THR A 123 -1.53 12.27 -3.87
CA THR A 123 -2.65 12.93 -3.20
C THR A 123 -3.77 11.93 -2.88
N GLY A 124 -4.55 12.24 -1.84
CA GLY A 124 -5.70 11.42 -1.43
C GLY A 124 -5.31 10.01 -1.00
N MET A 125 -4.52 9.88 0.07
CA MET A 125 -4.11 8.58 0.61
C MET A 125 -5.36 7.79 1.05
N ALA A 126 -5.54 6.59 0.49
CA ALA A 126 -6.67 5.71 0.80
C ALA A 126 -6.29 4.65 1.84
N SER A 127 -5.05 4.16 1.79
CA SER A 127 -4.54 3.14 2.71
C SER A 127 -3.03 3.24 2.82
N TYR A 128 -2.48 2.86 3.95
CA TYR A 128 -1.06 2.97 4.27
C TYR A 128 -0.60 1.77 5.09
N LEU A 129 0.63 1.33 4.84
CA LEU A 129 1.35 0.39 5.67
C LEU A 129 2.83 0.72 5.71
N TRP A 130 3.51 0.21 6.72
CA TRP A 130 4.95 0.33 6.87
C TRP A 130 5.51 -0.93 7.52
N GLY A 131 6.82 -1.15 7.41
CA GLY A 131 7.47 -2.26 8.10
C GLY A 131 8.99 -2.25 7.96
N TYR A 132 9.64 -3.23 8.59
CA TYR A 132 11.09 -3.42 8.53
C TYR A 132 11.49 -4.30 7.34
N LEU A 133 12.55 -3.91 6.64
CA LEU A 133 13.12 -4.68 5.52
C LEU A 133 14.07 -5.77 6.04
N GLN A 134 13.48 -6.78 6.68
CA GLN A 134 14.20 -7.96 7.18
C GLN A 134 13.28 -9.18 7.24
N THR A 135 13.83 -10.37 7.02
CA THR A 135 13.14 -11.62 7.34
C THR A 135 13.16 -11.85 8.84
N ARG A 136 12.07 -12.36 9.40
CA ARG A 136 12.03 -12.82 10.80
C ARG A 136 13.01 -13.97 11.04
#